data_AF-A0A258KY16-F1
#
_entry.id   AF-A0A258KY16-F1
#
_cell.length_a   1.000
_cell.length_b   1.000
_cell.length_c   1.000
_cell.angle_alpha   90.00
_cell.angle_beta   90.00
_cell.angle_gamma   90.00
#
_symmetry.space_group_name_H-M   'P 1'
#
loop_
_entity.id
_entity.type
_entity.pdbx_description
1 polymer ?
#
loop_
_entity_poly.entity_id
_entity_poly.type
_entity_poly.pdbx_seq_one_letter_code
_entity_poly.pdbx_strand_id
1 'polypeptide(L)'
;MAQPPQRPKAPWDEAFLPPAPQWQGASQALLRDRSDPWVTAFEADPEHDFSPNYVDTRKWFDRLDKASSLIRIEDFGVSPEGRPIYAVIASKDGAKLDPGKPLLLAQAGYPNGFGMTLHTPN
;
A
#
# COMPACT_ATOMS: atom_id res chain seq x y z
N MET A 1 0.72 -13.48 -46.41
CA MET A 1 0.27 -13.63 -45.01
C MET A 1 -0.44 -12.35 -44.64
N ALA A 2 -1.71 -12.40 -44.22
CA ALA A 2 -2.49 -11.20 -43.89
C ALA A 2 -2.21 -10.76 -42.45
N GLN A 3 -1.94 -9.48 -42.26
CA GLN A 3 -1.69 -8.89 -40.95
C GLN A 3 -3.02 -8.84 -40.15
N PRO A 4 -3.04 -9.26 -38.87
CA PRO A 4 -4.26 -9.21 -38.07
C PRO A 4 -4.73 -7.76 -37.91
N PRO A 5 -6.06 -7.51 -37.85
CA PRO A 5 -6.60 -6.17 -37.73
C PRO A 5 -6.12 -5.50 -36.44
N GLN A 6 -5.53 -4.31 -36.56
CA GLN A 6 -5.16 -3.49 -35.41
C GLN A 6 -6.44 -3.06 -34.67
N ARG A 7 -6.50 -3.32 -33.37
CA ARG A 7 -7.59 -2.82 -32.53
C ARG A 7 -7.51 -1.27 -32.49
N PRO A 8 -8.64 -0.56 -32.61
CA PRO A 8 -8.66 0.89 -32.45
C PRO A 8 -8.20 1.25 -31.03
N LYS A 9 -7.30 2.22 -30.93
CA LYS A 9 -6.74 2.72 -29.68
C LYS A 9 -7.85 3.39 -28.86
N ALA A 10 -8.06 2.93 -27.64
CA ALA A 10 -9.09 3.49 -26.78
C ALA A 10 -8.63 4.80 -26.11
N PRO A 11 -9.55 5.67 -25.66
CA PRO A 11 -9.19 6.93 -25.02
C PRO A 11 -8.35 6.78 -23.74
N TRP A 12 -8.43 5.63 -23.07
CA TRP A 12 -7.60 5.30 -21.89
C TRP A 12 -6.22 4.74 -22.24
N ASP A 13 -5.94 4.50 -23.53
CA ASP A 13 -4.60 4.15 -24.04
C ASP A 13 -3.77 5.42 -24.36
N GLU A 14 -4.33 6.61 -24.17
CA GLU A 14 -3.63 7.88 -24.26
C GLU A 14 -3.19 8.35 -22.88
N ALA A 15 -1.95 8.84 -22.77
CA ALA A 15 -1.48 9.52 -21.57
C ALA A 15 -2.16 10.89 -21.48
N PHE A 16 -3.36 10.93 -20.89
CA PHE A 16 -4.13 12.16 -20.68
C PHE A 16 -3.79 12.86 -19.35
N LEU A 17 -3.11 12.16 -18.44
CA LEU A 17 -2.61 12.75 -17.21
C LEU A 17 -1.30 13.50 -17.49
N PRO A 18 -1.09 14.67 -16.86
CA PRO A 18 0.23 15.30 -16.87
C PRO A 18 1.26 14.31 -16.31
N PRO A 19 2.55 14.43 -16.70
CA PRO A 19 3.60 13.64 -16.11
C PRO A 19 3.58 13.76 -14.59
N ALA A 20 3.78 12.65 -13.89
CA ALA A 20 3.91 12.68 -12.44
C ALA A 20 5.04 13.65 -12.06
N PRO A 21 4.81 14.56 -11.09
CA PRO A 21 5.88 15.44 -10.63
C PRO A 21 6.98 14.60 -9.99
N GLN A 22 8.23 15.07 -10.07
CA GLN A 22 9.32 14.43 -9.35
C GLN A 22 9.07 14.51 -7.85
N TRP A 23 9.17 13.37 -7.17
CA TRP A 23 9.05 13.32 -5.72
C TRP A 23 10.28 13.97 -5.08
N GLN A 24 10.08 15.11 -4.42
CA GLN A 24 11.13 15.85 -3.71
C GLN A 24 10.55 16.47 -2.43
N GLY A 25 11.26 16.39 -1.31
CA GLY A 25 10.89 17.08 -0.07
C GLY A 25 11.22 16.31 1.22
N ALA A 26 10.72 16.82 2.34
CA ALA A 26 11.04 16.30 3.68
C ALA A 26 10.66 14.83 3.90
N SER A 27 9.66 14.31 3.17
CA SER A 27 9.28 12.90 3.28
C SER A 27 10.34 11.93 2.77
N GLN A 28 11.27 12.36 1.91
CA GLN A 28 12.38 11.51 1.48
C GLN A 28 13.31 11.17 2.65
N ALA A 29 13.42 12.05 3.64
CA ALA A 29 14.21 11.77 4.84
C ALA A 29 13.57 10.72 5.78
N LEU A 30 12.32 10.31 5.51
CA LEU A 30 11.64 9.24 6.25
C LEU A 30 11.95 7.85 5.70
N LEU A 31 12.58 7.76 4.52
CA LEU A 31 12.99 6.48 3.94
C LEU A 31 14.01 5.80 4.83
N ARG A 32 13.78 4.50 5.09
CA ARG A 32 14.78 3.67 5.76
C ARG A 32 15.96 3.36 4.85
N ASP A 33 17.13 3.20 5.49
CA ASP A 33 18.31 2.68 4.81
C ASP A 33 18.08 1.23 4.36
N ARG A 34 18.72 0.82 3.25
CA ARG A 34 18.59 -0.55 2.70
C ARG A 34 19.09 -1.63 3.65
N SER A 35 20.00 -1.29 4.56
CA SER A 35 20.49 -2.21 5.58
C SER A 35 19.56 -2.36 6.78
N ASP A 36 18.51 -1.53 6.88
CA ASP A 36 17.55 -1.63 7.98
C ASP A 36 16.76 -2.96 7.88
N PRO A 37 16.68 -3.75 8.96
CA PRO A 37 15.95 -5.01 8.95
C PRO A 37 14.47 -4.85 8.60
N TRP A 38 13.89 -3.67 8.81
CA TRP A 38 12.50 -3.30 8.54
C TRP A 38 12.30 -2.46 7.28
N VAL A 39 13.32 -2.32 6.42
CA VAL A 39 13.16 -1.69 5.12
C VAL A 39 12.04 -2.39 4.33
N THR A 40 11.19 -1.61 3.67
CA THR A 40 10.17 -2.09 2.75
C THR A 40 10.75 -2.28 1.35
N ALA A 41 10.07 -3.04 0.49
CA ALA A 41 10.55 -3.26 -0.87
C ALA A 41 10.63 -1.96 -1.69
N PHE A 42 9.72 -1.01 -1.45
CA PHE A 42 9.73 0.32 -2.04
C PHE A 42 10.93 1.16 -1.59
N GLU A 43 11.27 1.12 -0.30
CA GLU A 43 12.42 1.86 0.25
C GLU A 43 13.76 1.26 -0.23
N ALA A 44 13.81 -0.05 -0.44
CA ALA A 44 15.00 -0.74 -0.93
C ALA A 44 15.28 -0.47 -2.42
N ASP A 45 14.26 -0.09 -3.18
CA ASP A 45 14.35 0.19 -4.60
C ASP A 45 15.08 1.52 -4.88
N PRO A 46 16.07 1.58 -5.79
CA PRO A 46 16.76 2.84 -6.13
C PRO A 46 15.87 3.89 -6.80
N GLU A 47 14.89 3.47 -7.59
CA GLU A 47 14.04 4.37 -8.39
C GLU A 47 12.76 4.77 -7.64
N HIS A 48 12.45 4.07 -6.54
CA HIS A 48 11.23 4.22 -5.76
C HIS A 48 9.97 4.10 -6.63
N ASP A 49 9.99 3.18 -7.58
CA ASP A 49 8.89 2.90 -8.50
C ASP A 49 8.38 1.44 -8.40
N PHE A 50 9.03 0.63 -7.55
CA PHE A 50 8.65 -0.74 -7.31
C PHE A 50 7.60 -0.88 -6.19
N SER A 51 6.58 -1.70 -6.46
CA SER A 51 5.61 -2.14 -5.45
C SER A 51 5.61 -3.67 -5.34
N PRO A 52 5.71 -4.23 -4.12
CA PRO A 52 5.69 -5.67 -3.93
C PRO A 52 4.32 -6.27 -4.26
N ASN A 53 4.30 -7.56 -4.57
CA ASN A 53 3.05 -8.30 -4.74
C ASN A 53 2.35 -8.54 -3.39
N TYR A 54 1.11 -9.04 -3.44
CA TYR A 54 0.30 -9.37 -2.26
C TYR A 54 1.01 -10.30 -1.26
N VAL A 55 1.65 -11.37 -1.76
CA VAL A 55 2.28 -12.40 -0.91
C VAL A 55 3.45 -11.82 -0.14
N ASP A 56 4.30 -11.04 -0.80
CA ASP A 56 5.47 -10.43 -0.17
C ASP A 56 5.07 -9.29 0.78
N THR A 57 4.03 -8.53 0.42
CA THR A 57 3.42 -7.53 1.33
C THR A 57 2.89 -8.19 2.60
N ARG A 58 2.13 -9.29 2.46
CA ARG A 58 1.57 -10.01 3.60
C ARG A 58 2.66 -10.57 4.51
N LYS A 59 3.70 -11.20 3.95
CA LYS A 59 4.85 -11.71 4.73
C LYS A 59 5.55 -10.62 5.54
N TRP A 60 5.72 -9.43 4.96
CA TRP A 60 6.35 -8.31 5.67
C TRP A 60 5.52 -7.88 6.88
N PHE A 61 4.19 -7.77 6.72
CA PHE A 61 3.29 -7.47 7.84
C PHE A 61 3.23 -8.60 8.86
N ASP A 62 3.17 -9.86 8.46
CA ASP A 62 3.18 -11.00 9.39
C ASP A 62 4.45 -11.01 10.25
N ARG A 63 5.59 -10.56 9.70
CA ARG A 63 6.82 -10.37 10.46
C ARG A 63 6.69 -9.21 11.45
N LEU A 64 6.08 -8.10 11.03
CA LEU A 64 5.88 -6.92 11.86
C LEU A 64 4.95 -7.20 13.05
N ASP A 65 3.85 -7.90 12.80
CA ASP A 65 2.88 -8.39 13.80
C ASP A 65 3.58 -9.23 14.88
N LYS A 66 4.38 -10.21 14.47
CA LYS A 66 5.15 -11.06 15.39
C LYS A 66 6.19 -10.30 16.21
N ALA A 67 6.70 -9.18 15.70
CA ALA A 67 7.75 -8.41 16.35
C ALA A 67 7.24 -7.29 17.26
N SER A 68 5.95 -6.95 17.20
CA SER A 68 5.40 -5.79 17.91
C SER A 68 4.06 -6.11 18.54
N SER A 69 3.96 -5.95 19.86
CA SER A 69 2.69 -6.05 20.59
C SER A 69 1.70 -4.93 20.27
N LEU A 70 2.11 -3.93 19.48
CA LEU A 70 1.27 -2.80 19.06
C LEU A 70 0.58 -3.06 17.73
N ILE A 71 1.05 -4.04 16.97
CA ILE A 71 0.55 -4.34 15.64
C ILE A 71 -0.34 -5.57 15.75
N ARG A 72 -1.47 -5.54 15.06
CA ARG A 72 -2.30 -6.71 14.80
C ARG A 72 -2.84 -6.68 13.38
N ILE A 73 -2.97 -7.86 12.80
CA ILE A 73 -3.55 -8.04 11.46
C ILE A 73 -4.92 -8.68 11.61
N GLU A 74 -5.93 -8.03 11.05
CA GLU A 74 -7.32 -8.51 11.09
C GLU A 74 -7.85 -8.65 9.67
N ASP A 75 -8.29 -9.87 9.31
CA ASP A 75 -8.98 -10.11 8.05
C ASP A 75 -10.44 -9.62 8.17
N PHE A 76 -10.90 -8.79 7.24
CA PHE A 76 -12.26 -8.21 7.28
C PHE A 76 -13.13 -8.60 6.09
N GLY A 77 -12.59 -9.32 5.12
CA GLY A 77 -13.33 -9.76 3.95
C GLY A 77 -12.51 -10.60 2.98
N VAL A 78 -13.14 -11.00 1.89
CA VAL A 78 -12.53 -11.76 0.80
C VAL A 78 -12.85 -11.06 -0.52
N SER A 79 -11.84 -10.89 -1.37
CA SER A 79 -12.00 -10.29 -2.69
C SER A 79 -12.78 -11.23 -3.63
N PRO A 80 -13.31 -10.73 -4.76
CA PRO A 80 -13.92 -11.57 -5.80
C PRO A 80 -12.97 -12.66 -6.36
N GLU A 81 -11.66 -12.45 -6.23
CA GLU A 81 -10.61 -13.40 -6.63
C GLU A 81 -10.29 -14.44 -5.55
N GLY A 82 -11.03 -14.43 -4.43
CA GLY A 82 -10.84 -15.37 -3.32
C GLY A 82 -9.68 -15.01 -2.38
N ARG A 83 -9.21 -13.75 -2.39
CA ARG A 83 -8.07 -13.33 -1.55
C ARG A 83 -8.54 -12.63 -0.28
N PRO A 84 -8.02 -12.98 0.91
CA PRO A 84 -8.31 -12.24 2.14
C PRO A 84 -7.88 -10.78 2.03
N ILE A 85 -8.78 -9.89 2.42
CA ILE A 85 -8.51 -8.46 2.58
C ILE A 85 -8.33 -8.21 4.08
N TYR A 86 -7.23 -7.55 4.43
CA TYR A 86 -6.81 -7.40 5.81
C TYR A 86 -6.54 -5.93 6.15
N ALA A 87 -6.77 -5.59 7.41
CA ALA A 87 -6.38 -4.34 8.03
C ALA A 87 -5.16 -4.59 8.93
N VAL A 88 -4.22 -3.64 8.93
CA VAL A 88 -3.12 -3.61 9.89
C VAL A 88 -3.42 -2.50 10.89
N ILE A 89 -3.59 -2.88 12.14
CA ILE A 89 -3.97 -1.96 13.21
C ILE A 89 -2.75 -1.74 14.08
N ALA A 90 -2.32 -0.49 14.16
CA ALA A 90 -1.28 -0.04 15.08
C ALA A 90 -1.93 0.70 16.25
N SER A 91 -1.94 0.10 17.44
CA SER A 91 -2.51 0.73 18.64
C SER A 91 -1.87 0.21 19.92
N LYS A 92 -1.86 1.06 20.96
CA LYS A 92 -1.59 0.63 22.35
C LYS A 92 -2.83 0.02 23.00
N ASP A 93 -4.00 0.18 22.38
CA ASP A 93 -5.23 -0.44 22.83
C ASP A 93 -5.22 -1.92 22.46
N GLY A 94 -5.89 -2.73 23.29
CA GLY A 94 -6.02 -4.17 23.04
C GLY A 94 -6.95 -4.46 21.86
N ALA A 95 -7.64 -5.61 21.91
CA ALA A 95 -8.54 -6.05 20.85
C ALA A 95 -9.66 -5.05 20.50
N LYS A 96 -10.02 -4.16 21.43
CA LYS A 96 -11.00 -3.09 21.20
C LYS A 96 -10.30 -1.74 21.23
N LEU A 97 -10.50 -0.95 20.18
CA LEU A 97 -10.02 0.42 20.11
C LEU A 97 -10.88 1.30 21.03
N ASP A 98 -10.24 2.25 21.71
CA ASP A 98 -10.92 3.21 22.57
C ASP A 98 -11.69 4.22 21.70
N PRO A 99 -13.04 4.28 21.79
CA PRO A 99 -13.84 5.22 21.01
C PRO A 99 -13.61 6.69 21.39
N GLY A 100 -12.95 6.96 22.53
CA GLY A 100 -12.55 8.31 22.93
C GLY A 100 -11.27 8.82 22.25
N LYS A 101 -10.58 7.99 21.48
CA LYS A 101 -9.34 8.36 20.77
C LYS A 101 -9.62 8.57 19.28
N PRO A 102 -8.96 9.55 18.63
CA PRO A 102 -9.05 9.69 17.19
C PRO A 102 -8.45 8.45 16.51
N LEU A 103 -9.19 7.90 15.54
CA LEU A 103 -8.72 6.83 14.67
C LEU A 103 -8.15 7.43 13.39
N LEU A 104 -7.13 6.81 12.81
CA LEU A 104 -6.64 7.17 11.48
C LEU A 104 -6.74 5.96 10.56
N LEU A 105 -7.55 6.07 9.51
CA LEU A 105 -7.58 5.05 8.45
C LEU A 105 -6.64 5.45 7.32
N ALA A 106 -5.79 4.52 6.87
CA ALA A 106 -5.06 4.65 5.61
C ALA A 106 -5.35 3.41 4.77
N GLN A 107 -5.87 3.62 3.56
CA GLN A 107 -6.15 2.56 2.60
C GLN A 107 -5.16 2.62 1.44
N ALA A 108 -4.80 1.48 0.87
CA ALA A 108 -3.95 1.39 -0.32
C ALA A 108 -4.34 0.15 -1.16
N GLY A 109 -3.75 0.01 -2.34
CA GLY A 109 -3.92 -1.19 -3.20
C GLY A 109 -4.93 -1.05 -4.34
N TYR A 110 -5.21 0.17 -4.82
CA TYR A 110 -5.99 0.36 -6.04
C TYR A 110 -5.13 0.15 -7.29
N PRO A 111 -5.71 -0.31 -8.43
CA PRO A 111 -4.96 -0.78 -9.60
C PRO A 111 -3.95 0.21 -10.19
N ASN A 112 -4.08 1.51 -9.88
CA ASN A 112 -3.28 2.58 -10.47
C ASN A 112 -2.63 3.51 -9.42
N GLY A 113 -2.47 3.07 -8.16
CA GLY A 113 -1.70 3.85 -7.19
C GLY A 113 -2.11 3.73 -5.72
N PHE A 114 -1.34 4.44 -4.90
CA PHE A 114 -1.55 4.65 -3.46
C PHE A 114 -2.59 5.76 -3.24
N GLY A 115 -3.74 5.41 -2.67
CA GLY A 115 -4.80 6.36 -2.32
C GLY A 115 -4.98 6.44 -0.81
N MET A 116 -4.17 7.23 -0.12
CA MET A 116 -4.31 7.43 1.33
C MET A 116 -5.51 8.34 1.63
N THR A 117 -6.67 7.75 1.92
CA THR A 117 -7.79 8.50 2.48
C THR A 117 -7.71 8.47 4.01
N LEU A 118 -7.11 9.50 4.58
CA LEU A 118 -7.09 9.72 6.03
C LEU A 118 -8.50 9.99 6.53
N HIS A 119 -9.13 9.00 7.15
CA HIS A 119 -10.34 9.24 7.93
C HIS A 119 -9.94 9.44 9.38
N THR A 120 -10.24 10.62 9.92
CA THR A 120 -10.38 10.83 11.36
C THR A 120 -11.87 10.71 11.72
N PRO A 121 -12.29 9.81 12.63
CA PRO A 121 -13.61 9.91 13.22
C PRO A 121 -13.60 11.13 14.15
N ASN A 122 -14.21 12.21 13.65
CA ASN A 122 -14.37 13.52 14.27
C ASN A 122 -13.07 14.29 14.57
#